data_AF-A0A353B8I6-F1
#
_entry.id   AF-A0A353B8I6-F1
#
_cell.length_a   1.000
_cell.length_b   1.000
_cell.length_c   1.000
_cell.angle_alpha   90.00
_cell.angle_beta   90.00
_cell.angle_gamma   90.00
#
_symmetry.space_group_name_H-M   'P 1'
#
loop_
_entity.id
_entity.type
_entity.pdbx_description
1 polymer ?
#
loop_
_entity_poly.entity_id
_entity_poly.type
_entity_poly.pdbx_seq_one_letter_code
_entity_poly.pdbx_strand_id
1 'polypeptide(L)'
;MKCPDDLVVCLEYIDSKGVKTRRVVSPIRFVSGTSFLGLCLSRCEPRRFQLDRCSNLRLARAADFVMPVEITTLGSQEAPLAAAS
;
A
#
# COMPACT_ATOMS: atom_id res chain seq x y z
N MET A 1 -14.30 -4.91 -21.66
CA MET A 1 -13.92 -5.66 -20.45
C MET A 1 -12.68 -5.00 -19.87
N LYS A 2 -12.68 -4.54 -18.61
CA LYS A 2 -11.46 -4.00 -17.99
C LYS A 2 -10.64 -5.19 -17.52
N CYS A 3 -9.39 -5.33 -17.96
CA CYS A 3 -8.49 -6.34 -17.44
C CYS A 3 -8.09 -5.94 -16.01
N PRO A 4 -8.28 -6.78 -14.98
CA PRO A 4 -7.86 -6.46 -13.61
C PRO A 4 -6.37 -6.11 -13.53
N ASP A 5 -5.58 -6.67 -14.45
CA ASP A 5 -4.13 -6.53 -14.51
C ASP A 5 -3.67 -5.18 -15.10
N ASP A 6 -4.59 -4.38 -15.65
CA ASP A 6 -4.26 -3.06 -16.22
C ASP A 6 -3.98 -2.01 -15.14
N LEU A 7 -4.34 -2.28 -13.89
CA LEU A 7 -4.34 -1.30 -12.81
C LEU A 7 -3.53 -1.76 -11.62
N VAL A 8 -2.86 -0.79 -11.01
CA VAL A 8 -2.21 -0.91 -9.70
C VAL A 8 -2.77 0.14 -8.76
N VAL A 9 -2.59 -0.10 -7.46
CA VAL A 9 -2.96 0.86 -6.42
C VAL A 9 -1.68 1.52 -5.90
N CYS A 10 -1.60 2.83 -6.05
CA CYS A 10 -0.66 3.68 -5.33
C CYS A 10 -1.27 4.03 -3.97
N LEU A 11 -0.55 3.76 -2.88
CA LEU A 11 -1.05 3.99 -1.53
C LEU A 11 0.06 4.41 -0.58
N GLU A 12 -0.32 5.07 0.50
CA GLU A 12 0.53 5.25 1.66
C GLU A 12 0.24 4.15 2.67
N TYR A 13 1.27 3.47 3.15
CA TYR A 13 1.19 2.35 4.08
C TYR A 13 2.02 2.61 5.33
N ILE A 14 1.40 2.49 6.50
CA ILE A 14 2.10 2.49 7.78
C ILE A 14 2.40 1.04 8.16
N ASP A 15 3.67 0.70 8.37
CA ASP A 15 4.05 -0.64 8.80
C ASP A 15 3.83 -0.88 10.31
N SER A 16 4.15 -2.08 10.80
CA SER A 16 4.01 -2.41 12.22
C SER A 16 4.96 -1.63 13.14
N LYS A 17 5.97 -0.95 12.58
CA LYS A 17 6.92 -0.11 13.31
C LYS A 17 6.52 1.38 13.27
N GLY A 18 5.37 1.71 12.68
CA GLY A 18 4.90 3.08 12.52
C GLY A 18 5.56 3.83 11.36
N VAL A 19 6.34 3.16 10.50
CA VAL A 19 7.01 3.81 9.36
C VAL A 19 6.02 3.95 8.22
N LYS A 20 5.76 5.20 7.80
CA LYS A 20 4.89 5.50 6.67
C LYS A 20 5.69 5.51 5.36
N THR A 21 5.22 4.75 4.38
CA THR A 21 5.88 4.61 3.07
C THR A 21 4.87 4.74 1.93
N ARG A 22 5.28 5.27 0.78
CA ARG A 22 4.51 5.12 -0.47
C ARG A 22 4.79 3.76 -1.09
N ARG A 23 3.74 3.13 -1.58
CA ARG A 23 3.76 1.79 -2.18
C ARG A 23 2.96 1.79 -3.48
N VAL A 24 3.42 0.99 -4.43
CA VAL A 24 2.65 0.59 -5.59
C VAL A 24 2.39 -0.90 -5.48
N VAL A 25 1.12 -1.29 -5.54
CA VAL A 25 0.66 -2.65 -5.25
C VAL A 25 -0.29 -3.10 -6.34
N SER A 26 -0.05 -4.29 -6.91
CA SER A 26 -1.04 -4.98 -7.75
C SER A 26 -1.90 -5.89 -6.85
N PRO A 27 -3.21 -5.62 -6.67
CA PRO A 27 -4.06 -6.44 -5.81
C PRO A 27 -4.27 -7.84 -6.40
N ILE A 28 -4.24 -8.88 -5.55
CA ILE A 28 -4.46 -10.27 -5.97
C ILE A 28 -5.83 -10.75 -5.49
N ARG A 29 -6.09 -10.69 -4.18
CA ARG A 29 -7.37 -11.10 -3.57
C ARG A 29 -7.53 -10.57 -2.15
N PHE A 30 -8.77 -10.46 -1.67
CA PHE A 30 -9.03 -10.30 -0.24
C PHE A 30 -8.66 -11.59 0.51
N VAL A 31 -8.11 -11.42 1.71
CA VAL A 31 -7.77 -12.52 2.63
C VAL A 31 -8.73 -12.53 3.83
N SER A 32 -9.18 -11.33 4.26
CA SER A 32 -10.23 -11.11 5.26
C SER A 32 -10.99 -9.84 4.90
N GLY A 33 -12.04 -9.50 5.67
CA GLY A 33 -12.72 -8.20 5.56
C GLY A 33 -11.84 -6.98 5.88
N THR A 34 -10.64 -7.20 6.43
CA THR A 34 -9.70 -6.17 6.89
C THR A 34 -8.34 -6.22 6.19
N SER A 35 -8.10 -7.22 5.33
CA SER A 35 -6.79 -7.39 4.70
C SER A 35 -6.88 -8.03 3.33
N PHE A 36 -5.89 -7.72 2.50
CA PHE A 36 -5.77 -8.28 1.16
C PHE A 36 -4.33 -8.73 0.88
N LEU A 37 -4.19 -9.65 -0.07
CA LEU A 37 -2.93 -10.06 -0.65
C LEU A 37 -2.70 -9.24 -1.92
N GLY A 38 -1.52 -8.65 -2.07
CA GLY A 38 -1.13 -7.95 -3.28
C GLY A 38 0.35 -8.14 -3.58
N LEU A 39 0.73 -8.09 -4.85
CA LEU A 39 2.12 -8.03 -5.27
C LEU A 39 2.67 -6.63 -4.94
N CYS A 40 3.65 -6.56 -4.05
CA CYS A 40 4.33 -5.31 -3.72
C CYS A 40 5.40 -5.04 -4.78
N LEU A 41 5.18 -4.06 -5.68
CA LEU A 41 6.10 -3.79 -6.79
C LEU A 41 7.48 -3.30 -6.31
N SER A 42 7.58 -2.79 -5.09
CA SER A 42 8.86 -2.41 -4.49
C SER A 42 9.66 -3.58 -3.92
N ARG A 43 8.99 -4.66 -3.52
CA ARG A 43 9.62 -5.85 -2.92
C ARG A 43 9.66 -7.04 -3.89
N CYS A 44 9.00 -6.91 -5.04
CA CYS A 44 8.88 -7.96 -6.05
C CYS A 44 8.31 -9.27 -5.50
N GLU A 45 7.46 -9.20 -4.47
CA GLU A 45 6.89 -10.36 -3.78
C GLU A 45 5.43 -10.11 -3.35
N PRO A 46 4.59 -11.15 -3.28
CA PRO A 46 3.27 -11.05 -2.66
C PRO A 46 3.37 -10.72 -1.17
N ARG A 47 2.60 -9.73 -0.72
CA ARG A 47 2.53 -9.33 0.70
C ARG A 47 1.09 -9.10 1.13
N ARG A 48 0.84 -9.34 2.41
CA ARG A 48 -0.44 -9.00 3.05
C ARG A 48 -0.43 -7.53 3.47
N PHE A 49 -1.49 -6.82 3.13
CA PHE A 49 -1.72 -5.43 3.53
C PHE A 49 -2.99 -5.35 4.39
N GLN A 50 -2.89 -4.65 5.52
CA GLN A 50 -4.04 -4.33 6.37
C GLN A 50 -4.70 -3.04 5.86
N LEU A 51 -6.02 -3.05 5.70
CA LEU A 51 -6.77 -1.94 5.12
C LEU A 51 -6.73 -0.67 5.99
N ASP A 52 -6.75 -0.85 7.32
CA ASP A 52 -6.66 0.22 8.32
C ASP A 52 -5.32 0.98 8.29
N ARG A 53 -4.29 0.38 7.69
CA ARG A 53 -2.95 0.97 7.52
C ARG A 53 -2.73 1.63 6.16
N CYS A 54 -3.72 1.54 5.27
CA CYS A 54 -3.69 2.15 3.95
C CYS A 54 -4.34 3.54 3.95
N SER A 55 -3.70 4.51 3.30
CA SER A 55 -4.24 5.86 3.13
C SER A 55 -3.86 6.44 1.77
N ASN A 56 -4.53 7.53 1.35
CA ASN A 56 -4.25 8.23 0.09
C ASN A 56 -4.22 7.30 -1.15
N LEU A 57 -5.23 6.41 -1.26
CA LEU A 57 -5.31 5.42 -2.33
C LEU A 57 -5.61 6.09 -3.68
N ARG A 58 -4.86 5.71 -4.71
CA ARG A 58 -5.07 6.13 -6.11
C ARG A 58 -4.87 4.95 -7.04
N LEU A 59 -5.67 4.90 -8.11
CA LEU A 59 -5.45 3.94 -9.19
C LEU A 59 -4.47 4.53 -10.20
N ALA A 60 -3.57 3.70 -10.72
CA ALA A 60 -2.65 4.03 -11.80
C ALA A 60 -2.55 2.87 -12.78
N ARG A 61 -2.07 3.13 -14.00
CA ARG A 61 -1.90 2.07 -15.01
C ARG A 61 -0.71 1.22 -14.61
N ALA A 62 -0.84 -0.11 -14.67
CA ALA A 62 0.25 -1.03 -14.37
C ALA A 62 1.47 -0.79 -15.29
N ALA A 63 1.20 -0.42 -16.56
CA ALA A 63 2.21 -0.13 -17.57
C ALA A 63 3.12 1.08 -17.26
N ASP A 64 2.74 1.94 -16.30
CA ASP A 64 3.54 3.10 -15.90
C ASP A 64 4.68 2.72 -14.92
N PHE A 65 4.75 1.46 -14.50
CA PHE A 65 5.68 1.00 -13.48
C PHE A 65 6.54 -0.17 -13.98
N VAL A 66 7.82 -0.13 -13.63
CA VAL A 66 8.75 -1.25 -13.77
C VAL A 66 9.21 -1.65 -12.38
N MET A 67 9.20 -2.95 -12.10
CA MET A 67 9.72 -3.49 -10.83
C MET A 67 11.26 -3.56 -10.88
N PRO A 68 11.97 -3.21 -9.79
CA PRO A 68 11.46 -2.75 -8.50
C PRO A 68 11.09 -1.26 -8.51
N VAL A 69 9.95 -0.92 -7.92
CA VAL A 69 9.57 0.49 -7.66
C VAL A 69 10.20 0.97 -6.37
N GLU A 70 10.90 2.11 -6.41
CA GLU A 70 11.54 2.69 -5.23
C GLU A 70 10.56 2.95 -4.08
N ILE A 71 10.99 2.66 -2.84
CA ILE A 71 10.20 2.93 -1.64
C ILE A 71 10.50 4.34 -1.15
N THR A 72 9.51 5.23 -1.19
CA THR A 72 9.62 6.55 -0.57
C THR A 72 9.11 6.51 0.87
N THR A 73 9.99 6.84 1.82
CA THR A 73 9.61 7.04 3.24
C THR A 73 9.01 8.43 3.41
N LEU A 74 7.86 8.55 4.08
CA LEU A 74 7.14 9.81 4.30
C LEU A 74 7.30 10.37 5.72
N GLY A 75 8.19 9.78 6.52
CA GLY A 75 8.34 10.06 7.95
C GLY A 75 7.43 9.19 8.83
N SER A 76 7.67 9.22 10.14
CA SER A 76 6.80 8.64 11.16
C SER A 76 5.72 9.66 11.54
N GLN A 77 4.45 9.26 11.58
CA GLN A 77 3.48 10.05 12.32
C GLN A 77 3.78 9.87 13.82
N GLU A 78 4.13 10.95 14.52
CA GLU A 78 3.88 11.00 15.97
C GLU A 78 2.38 10.78 16.16
N ALA A 79 2.03 9.82 17.01
CA ALA A 79 0.65 9.62 17.41
C ALA A 79 0.10 10.95 17.96
N PRO A 80 -1.17 11.30 17.71
CA PRO A 80 -1.75 12.46 18.36
C PRO A 80 -1.63 12.23 19.87
N LEU A 81 -0.96 13.16 20.55
CA LEU A 81 -0.98 13.25 22.00
C LEU A 81 -2.45 13.18 22.42
N ALA A 82 -2.85 12.07 23.04
CA ALA A 82 -4.20 11.90 23.53
C ALA A 82 -4.54 13.14 24.37
N ALA A 83 -5.56 13.88 23.96
CA ALA A 83 -6.08 14.99 24.73
C ALA A 83 -6.58 14.40 26.06
N ALA A 84 -5.76 14.54 27.10
CA ALA A 84 -6.19 14.39 28.46
C ALA A 84 -7.10 15.59 28.77
N SER A 85 -8.41 15.36 28.83
CA SER A 85 -9.41 16.17 29.55
C SER A 85 -10.66 15.34 29.75
#